data_AF-A0A249SNN9-F1
#
_entry.id   AF-A0A249SNN9-F1
#
_cell.length_a   1.000
_cell.length_b   1.000
_cell.length_c   1.000
_cell.angle_alpha   90.00
_cell.angle_beta   90.00
_cell.angle_gamma   90.00
#
_symmetry.space_group_name_H-M   'P 1'
#
loop_
_entity.id
_entity.type
_entity.pdbx_description
1 polymer ?
#
loop_
_entity_poly.entity_id
_entity_poly.type
_entity_poly.pdbx_seq_one_letter_code
_entity_poly.pdbx_strand_id
1 'polypeptide(L)'
;MKEFKYEKWLMQFINDDWYIQSNTSENNVIYEEVSNLKDVWFEYMNYDTFLSDNEEELSLDELPGFFENEDVCKTDKYIKEFISGVFHLRMVGLYTVVKEYVEKFNLISEESFNAIDENGIDVSINKTFVQLTEKYYEELINMVKNFIIPDEFKYCWKDLLKLVERIESYTKKEDKLDVAYQILEFLTNTIDGFDDLEIDLPDQMIESANKFICILIKYEIIFDRLILLKEHLEYQYVETKKLPENLYRANIMDRYQEINTFKAINEEEF
;
A
#
# COMPACT_ATOMS: atom_id res chain seq x y z
N MET A 1 -22.29 12.10 -2.01
CA MET A 1 -21.74 11.06 -1.12
C MET A 1 -22.10 11.40 0.32
N LYS A 2 -22.38 10.41 1.19
CA LYS A 2 -22.45 10.66 2.64
C LYS A 2 -21.06 11.05 3.16
N GLU A 3 -21.02 11.93 4.14
CA GLU A 3 -19.78 12.30 4.83
C GLU A 3 -19.22 11.08 5.56
N PHE A 4 -17.94 10.80 5.36
CA PHE A 4 -17.27 9.71 6.05
C PHE A 4 -17.15 10.03 7.54
N LYS A 5 -17.64 9.14 8.40
CA LYS A 5 -17.71 9.34 9.86
C LYS A 5 -16.35 9.61 10.50
N TYR A 6 -15.26 9.13 9.90
CA TYR A 6 -13.90 9.22 10.42
C TYR A 6 -12.99 10.13 9.58
N GLU A 7 -13.56 11.13 8.90
CA GLU A 7 -12.83 12.03 7.99
C GLU A 7 -11.56 12.63 8.60
N LYS A 8 -11.61 13.09 9.86
CA LYS A 8 -10.43 13.66 10.53
C LYS A 8 -9.29 12.65 10.69
N TRP A 9 -9.62 11.40 11.03
CA TRP A 9 -8.63 10.34 11.18
C TRP A 9 -8.06 9.94 9.82
N LEU A 10 -8.90 9.90 8.79
CA LEU A 10 -8.47 9.67 7.41
C LEU A 10 -7.50 10.74 6.91
N MET A 11 -7.83 12.02 7.12
CA MET A 11 -6.96 13.12 6.73
C MET A 11 -5.63 13.11 7.49
N GLN A 12 -5.65 12.73 8.77
CA GLN A 12 -4.42 12.51 9.52
C GLN A 12 -3.57 11.42 8.88
N PHE A 13 -4.15 10.26 8.53
CA PHE A 13 -3.44 9.15 7.90
C PHE A 13 -2.74 9.57 6.59
N ILE A 14 -3.44 10.31 5.72
CA ILE A 14 -2.88 10.78 4.45
C ILE A 14 -1.75 11.79 4.69
N ASN A 15 -1.96 12.74 5.60
CA ASN A 15 -0.95 13.75 5.93
C ASN A 15 0.29 13.14 6.59
N ASP A 16 0.11 12.06 7.38
CA ASP A 16 1.21 11.29 7.94
C ASP A 16 2.03 10.61 6.82
N ASP A 17 1.39 10.09 5.76
CA ASP A 17 2.13 9.53 4.60
C ASP A 17 2.93 10.62 3.86
N TRP A 18 2.34 11.80 3.61
CA TRP A 18 3.06 12.94 3.03
C TRP A 18 4.23 13.39 3.90
N TYR A 19 4.06 13.39 5.23
CA TYR A 19 5.12 13.71 6.15
C TYR A 19 6.27 12.71 6.03
N ILE A 20 5.97 11.41 6.03
CA ILE A 20 6.97 10.36 5.81
C ILE A 20 7.68 10.58 4.47
N GLN A 21 6.94 10.69 3.36
CA GLN A 21 7.53 10.82 2.02
C GLN A 21 8.42 12.06 1.85
N SER A 22 8.10 13.16 2.54
CA SER A 22 8.91 14.39 2.51
C SER A 22 10.23 14.27 3.28
N ASN A 23 10.34 13.29 4.19
CA ASN A 23 11.47 13.14 5.11
C ASN A 23 12.28 11.85 4.87
N THR A 24 11.78 10.95 4.04
CA THR A 24 12.52 9.77 3.57
C THR A 24 13.72 10.20 2.73
N SER A 25 14.93 9.77 3.14
CA SER A 25 16.19 10.23 2.54
C SER A 25 16.37 9.84 1.08
N GLU A 26 15.81 8.70 0.68
CA GLU A 26 15.83 8.15 -0.66
C GLU A 26 15.12 9.09 -1.64
N ASN A 27 14.05 9.75 -1.18
CA ASN A 27 13.28 10.70 -1.95
C ASN A 27 14.02 12.04 -2.20
N ASN A 28 15.19 12.27 -1.58
CA ASN A 28 15.97 13.48 -1.84
C ASN A 28 16.38 13.62 -3.32
N VAL A 29 16.52 12.50 -4.04
CA VAL A 29 16.83 12.49 -5.48
C VAL A 29 15.67 13.03 -6.33
N ILE A 30 14.44 12.97 -5.80
CA ILE A 30 13.20 13.45 -6.43
C ILE A 30 12.51 14.55 -5.59
N TYR A 31 13.28 15.28 -4.77
CA TYR A 31 12.73 16.23 -3.80
C TYR A 31 11.77 17.27 -4.42
N GLU A 32 12.12 17.84 -5.57
CA GLU A 32 11.27 18.84 -6.26
C GLU A 32 9.90 18.27 -6.64
N GLU A 33 9.86 17.01 -7.10
CA GLU A 33 8.65 16.30 -7.50
C GLU A 33 7.76 16.02 -6.29
N VAL A 34 8.33 15.49 -5.21
CA VAL A 34 7.63 15.25 -3.94
C VAL A 34 7.07 16.56 -3.38
N SER A 35 7.86 17.64 -3.39
CA SER A 35 7.43 18.95 -2.89
C SER A 35 6.28 19.52 -3.72
N ASN A 36 6.35 19.44 -5.05
CA ASN A 36 5.30 19.99 -5.92
C ASN A 36 3.97 19.27 -5.72
N LEU A 37 3.97 17.92 -5.73
CA LEU A 37 2.73 17.15 -5.52
C LEU A 37 2.16 17.34 -4.12
N LYS A 38 3.04 17.47 -3.12
CA LYS A 38 2.62 17.81 -1.76
C LYS A 38 1.90 19.16 -1.72
N ASP A 39 2.47 20.19 -2.33
CA ASP A 39 1.86 21.52 -2.35
C ASP A 39 0.48 21.48 -3.02
N VAL A 40 0.33 20.73 -4.12
CA VAL A 40 -0.96 20.47 -4.77
C VAL A 40 -1.93 19.79 -3.80
N TRP A 41 -1.51 18.73 -3.09
CA TRP A 41 -2.35 18.08 -2.09
C TRP A 41 -2.83 19.06 -1.00
N PHE A 42 -1.93 19.88 -0.45
CA PHE A 42 -2.27 20.82 0.63
C PHE A 42 -3.13 22.00 0.16
N GLU A 43 -3.16 22.32 -1.14
CA GLU A 43 -4.06 23.33 -1.71
C GLU A 43 -5.52 22.85 -1.72
N TYR A 44 -5.78 21.60 -2.11
CA TYR A 44 -7.14 21.10 -2.33
C TYR A 44 -7.67 20.21 -1.20
N MET A 45 -6.81 19.46 -0.50
CA MET A 45 -7.16 18.50 0.56
C MET A 45 -8.39 17.63 0.23
N ASN A 46 -8.51 17.24 -1.03
CA ASN A 46 -9.63 16.45 -1.54
C ASN A 46 -9.07 15.30 -2.36
N TYR A 47 -9.25 14.07 -1.89
CA TYR A 47 -8.67 12.89 -2.54
C TYR A 47 -9.31 12.59 -3.91
N ASP A 48 -10.60 12.88 -4.12
CA ASP A 48 -11.25 12.67 -5.42
C ASP A 48 -10.67 13.61 -6.47
N THR A 49 -10.51 14.89 -6.12
CA THR A 49 -9.90 15.92 -6.98
C THR A 49 -8.41 15.65 -7.18
N PHE A 50 -7.69 15.27 -6.11
CA PHE A 50 -6.27 14.95 -6.23
C PHE A 50 -6.02 13.78 -7.18
N LEU A 51 -6.82 12.71 -7.09
CA LEU A 51 -6.70 11.57 -8.01
C LEU A 51 -7.04 11.94 -9.46
N SER A 52 -8.10 12.74 -9.69
CA SER A 52 -8.48 13.13 -11.05
C SER A 52 -7.46 14.06 -11.70
N ASP A 53 -6.92 15.00 -10.93
CA ASP A 53 -6.07 16.06 -11.45
C ASP A 53 -4.63 15.57 -11.70
N ASN A 54 -4.23 14.48 -11.03
CA ASN A 54 -2.92 13.86 -11.17
C ASN A 54 -3.01 12.48 -11.85
N GLU A 55 -4.13 12.12 -12.48
CA GLU A 55 -4.36 10.80 -13.07
C GLU A 55 -3.28 10.43 -14.11
N GLU A 56 -2.81 11.38 -14.92
CA GLU A 56 -1.73 11.16 -15.89
C GLU A 56 -0.37 10.93 -15.21
N GLU A 57 0.00 11.72 -14.19
CA GLU A 57 1.26 11.57 -13.45
C GLU A 57 1.27 10.31 -12.58
N LEU A 58 0.09 9.87 -12.15
CA LEU A 58 -0.17 8.69 -11.32
C LEU A 58 -0.46 7.42 -12.17
N SER A 59 -0.55 7.52 -13.50
CA SER A 59 -0.86 6.40 -14.41
C SER A 59 0.31 5.39 -14.60
N LEU A 60 1.26 5.35 -13.68
CA LEU A 60 2.42 4.46 -13.74
C LEU A 60 1.99 2.99 -13.66
N ASP A 61 1.76 2.40 -14.83
CA ASP A 61 1.69 0.96 -15.04
C ASP A 61 3.08 0.35 -15.32
N GLU A 62 4.12 1.18 -15.41
CA GLU A 62 5.49 0.77 -15.76
C GLU A 62 6.52 1.45 -14.84
N LEU A 63 7.14 0.66 -13.95
CA LEU A 63 8.40 1.05 -13.31
C LEU A 63 9.55 0.92 -14.32
N PRO A 64 10.61 1.74 -14.23
CA PRO A 64 11.89 1.41 -14.86
C PRO A 64 12.29 -0.01 -14.45
N GLY A 65 12.74 -0.79 -15.44
CA GLY A 65 12.79 -2.24 -15.32
C GLY A 65 13.67 -2.74 -14.18
N PHE A 66 13.14 -3.59 -13.30
CA PHE A 66 13.91 -4.27 -12.25
C PHE A 66 15.15 -5.02 -12.79
N PHE A 67 15.00 -5.64 -13.96
CA PHE A 67 16.09 -6.30 -14.68
C PHE A 67 16.57 -5.40 -15.82
N GLU A 68 17.42 -4.44 -15.48
CA GLU A 68 18.17 -3.63 -16.45
C GLU A 68 19.66 -3.96 -16.38
N ASN A 69 20.40 -3.62 -17.43
CA ASN A 69 21.84 -3.83 -17.44
C ASN A 69 22.49 -3.08 -16.27
N GLU A 70 23.45 -3.70 -15.57
CA GLU A 70 24.18 -3.13 -14.43
C GLU A 70 24.74 -1.72 -14.72
N ASP A 71 25.18 -1.48 -15.96
CA ASP A 71 25.68 -0.17 -16.42
C ASP A 71 24.57 0.90 -16.49
N VAL A 72 23.32 0.49 -16.75
CA VAL A 72 22.13 1.35 -16.77
C VAL A 72 21.64 1.62 -15.34
N CYS A 73 21.59 0.58 -14.50
CA CYS A 73 21.11 0.66 -13.12
C CYS A 73 21.92 1.63 -12.25
N LYS A 74 23.20 1.85 -12.59
CA LYS A 74 24.11 2.76 -11.88
C LYS A 74 24.02 4.21 -12.33
N THR A 75 23.18 4.54 -13.32
CA THR A 75 23.06 5.92 -13.79
C THR A 75 22.15 6.74 -12.87
N ASP A 76 22.53 7.99 -12.58
CA ASP A 76 21.69 8.93 -11.81
C ASP A 76 20.30 9.09 -12.41
N LYS A 77 20.22 9.03 -13.75
CA LYS A 77 18.95 9.09 -14.48
C LYS A 77 18.05 7.91 -14.13
N TYR A 78 18.57 6.68 -14.23
CA TYR A 78 17.80 5.48 -13.93
C TYR A 78 17.37 5.44 -12.47
N ILE A 79 18.29 5.73 -11.53
CA ILE A 79 18.00 5.77 -10.10
C ILE A 79 16.87 6.78 -9.81
N LYS A 80 16.94 7.97 -10.41
CA LYS A 80 15.88 8.98 -10.27
C LYS A 80 14.54 8.50 -10.83
N GLU A 81 14.53 7.94 -12.04
CA GLU A 81 13.32 7.42 -12.67
C GLU A 81 12.70 6.29 -11.83
N PHE A 82 13.51 5.40 -11.26
CA PHE A 82 13.03 4.27 -10.46
C PHE A 82 12.40 4.74 -9.14
N ILE A 83 13.10 5.63 -8.42
CA ILE A 83 12.59 6.21 -7.17
C ILE A 83 11.30 7.01 -7.42
N SER A 84 11.25 7.81 -8.48
CA SER A 84 10.02 8.52 -8.91
C SER A 84 8.87 7.55 -9.18
N GLY A 85 9.14 6.47 -9.93
CA GLY A 85 8.15 5.44 -10.23
C GLY A 85 7.56 4.78 -8.98
N VAL A 86 8.41 4.37 -8.04
CA VAL A 86 7.98 3.75 -6.78
C VAL A 86 7.20 4.74 -5.92
N PHE A 87 7.64 5.98 -5.84
CA PHE A 87 6.94 7.05 -5.11
C PHE A 87 5.53 7.28 -5.66
N HIS A 88 5.37 7.40 -6.97
CA HIS A 88 4.05 7.56 -7.58
C HIS A 88 3.15 6.34 -7.37
N LEU A 89 3.66 5.11 -7.54
CA LEU A 89 2.91 3.90 -7.21
C LEU A 89 2.42 3.92 -5.76
N ARG A 90 3.25 4.38 -4.83
CA ARG A 90 2.89 4.52 -3.42
C ARG A 90 1.76 5.51 -3.22
N MET A 91 1.82 6.68 -3.85
CA MET A 91 0.77 7.70 -3.75
C MET A 91 -0.54 7.20 -4.39
N VAL A 92 -0.48 6.57 -5.56
CA VAL A 92 -1.65 5.94 -6.21
C VAL A 92 -2.29 4.93 -5.27
N GLY A 93 -1.48 4.02 -4.71
CA GLY A 93 -1.96 2.98 -3.81
C GLY A 93 -2.63 3.57 -2.56
N LEU A 94 -2.02 4.59 -1.95
CA LEU A 94 -2.58 5.31 -0.81
C LEU A 94 -3.99 5.85 -1.12
N TYR A 95 -4.11 6.64 -2.18
CA TYR A 95 -5.38 7.30 -2.50
C TYR A 95 -6.44 6.32 -3.01
N THR A 96 -6.04 5.29 -3.76
CA THR A 96 -6.94 4.21 -4.19
C THR A 96 -7.54 3.50 -2.98
N VAL A 97 -6.70 3.07 -2.04
CA VAL A 97 -7.15 2.41 -0.81
C VAL A 97 -8.07 3.32 -0.01
N VAL A 98 -7.66 4.58 0.20
CA VAL A 98 -8.47 5.57 0.94
C VAL A 98 -9.85 5.75 0.33
N LYS A 99 -9.92 6.00 -0.98
CA LYS A 99 -11.18 6.24 -1.69
C LYS A 99 -12.11 5.03 -1.59
N GLU A 100 -11.60 3.86 -1.94
CA GLU A 100 -12.39 2.64 -1.94
C GLU A 100 -12.81 2.22 -0.53
N TYR A 101 -11.98 2.49 0.48
CA TYR A 101 -12.33 2.27 1.87
C TYR A 101 -13.49 3.15 2.31
N VAL A 102 -13.48 4.44 1.98
CA VAL A 102 -14.57 5.35 2.30
C VAL A 102 -15.86 4.93 1.62
N GLU A 103 -15.82 4.64 0.32
CA GLU A 103 -16.97 4.17 -0.44
C GLU A 103 -17.56 2.90 0.17
N LYS A 104 -16.71 1.90 0.42
CA LYS A 104 -17.13 0.60 0.93
C LYS A 104 -17.63 0.65 2.36
N PHE A 105 -16.96 1.43 3.22
CA PHE A 105 -17.41 1.66 4.59
C PHE A 105 -18.78 2.31 4.63
N ASN A 106 -19.02 3.34 3.81
CA ASN A 106 -20.29 4.04 3.79
C ASN A 106 -21.43 3.11 3.36
N LEU A 107 -21.21 2.25 2.35
CA LEU A 107 -22.18 1.22 1.95
C LEU A 107 -22.50 0.26 3.10
N ILE A 108 -21.48 -0.28 3.77
CA ILE A 108 -21.66 -1.21 4.90
C ILE A 108 -22.38 -0.54 6.08
N SER A 109 -22.04 0.71 6.37
CA SER A 109 -22.62 1.50 7.46
C SER A 109 -24.11 1.83 7.21
N GLU A 110 -24.51 2.00 5.96
CA GLU A 110 -25.92 2.19 5.59
C GLU A 110 -26.76 0.93 5.77
N GLU A 111 -26.18 -0.23 5.49
CA GLU A 111 -26.85 -1.52 5.53
C GLU A 111 -26.81 -2.18 6.93
N SER A 112 -26.07 -1.61 7.88
CA SER A 112 -25.85 -2.22 9.19
C SER A 112 -26.17 -1.30 10.37
N PHE A 113 -26.54 -1.91 11.50
CA PHE A 113 -26.59 -1.19 12.77
C PHE A 113 -25.17 -0.86 13.21
N ASN A 114 -24.96 0.37 13.73
CA ASN A 114 -23.71 0.75 14.40
C ASN A 114 -23.38 -0.26 15.50
N ALA A 115 -22.51 -1.22 15.17
CA ALA A 115 -22.13 -2.32 16.03
C ALA A 115 -20.68 -2.14 16.46
N ILE A 116 -20.42 -2.45 17.72
CA ILE A 116 -19.11 -2.43 18.33
C ILE A 116 -18.73 -3.88 18.65
N ASP A 117 -17.49 -4.27 18.39
CA ASP A 117 -16.99 -5.62 18.69
C ASP A 117 -16.63 -5.80 20.18
N GLU A 118 -16.18 -7.00 20.56
CA GLU A 118 -15.77 -7.31 21.93
C GLU A 118 -14.61 -6.44 22.46
N ASN A 119 -13.83 -5.83 21.58
CA ASN A 119 -12.72 -4.95 21.93
C ASN A 119 -13.14 -3.48 21.98
N GLY A 120 -14.39 -3.17 21.69
CA GLY A 120 -14.88 -1.81 21.68
C GLY A 120 -14.70 -1.10 20.34
N ILE A 121 -14.32 -1.77 19.25
CA ILE A 121 -14.04 -1.16 17.93
C ILE A 121 -15.28 -1.21 17.01
N ASP A 122 -15.44 -0.22 16.13
CA ASP A 122 -16.52 -0.23 15.12
C ASP A 122 -16.36 -1.40 14.14
N VAL A 123 -17.34 -2.31 14.15
CA VAL A 123 -17.32 -3.55 13.34
C VAL A 123 -17.24 -3.25 11.85
N SER A 124 -17.69 -2.06 11.42
CA SER A 124 -17.67 -1.65 10.01
C SER A 124 -16.24 -1.46 9.50
N ILE A 125 -15.27 -1.13 10.36
CA ILE A 125 -13.84 -1.05 10.02
C ILE A 125 -13.37 -2.43 9.54
N ASN A 126 -13.53 -3.45 10.39
CA ASN A 126 -13.11 -4.81 10.08
C ASN A 126 -13.87 -5.44 8.91
N LYS A 127 -15.17 -5.13 8.75
CA LYS A 127 -15.93 -5.59 7.58
C LYS A 127 -15.45 -4.95 6.27
N THR A 128 -15.12 -3.66 6.31
CA THR A 128 -14.61 -2.92 5.13
C THR A 128 -13.26 -3.50 4.73
N PHE A 129 -12.36 -3.67 5.70
CA PHE A 129 -11.06 -4.29 5.51
C PHE A 129 -11.17 -5.67 4.85
N VAL A 130 -11.96 -6.59 5.40
CA VAL A 130 -12.11 -7.94 4.83
C VAL A 130 -12.63 -7.90 3.39
N GLN A 131 -13.63 -7.07 3.08
CA GLN A 131 -14.18 -7.01 1.73
C GLN A 131 -13.23 -6.37 0.72
N LEU A 132 -12.41 -5.41 1.13
CA LEU A 132 -11.37 -4.86 0.26
C LEU A 132 -10.18 -5.80 0.11
N THR A 133 -9.80 -6.52 1.16
CA THR A 133 -8.83 -7.63 1.06
C THR A 133 -9.32 -8.66 0.05
N GLU A 134 -10.61 -9.02 0.11
CA GLU A 134 -11.24 -9.93 -0.86
C GLU A 134 -11.13 -9.42 -2.29
N LYS A 135 -11.54 -8.18 -2.51
CA LYS A 135 -11.45 -7.53 -3.81
C LYS A 135 -10.01 -7.53 -4.34
N TYR A 136 -9.04 -7.01 -3.58
CA TYR A 136 -7.67 -6.84 -4.07
C TYR A 136 -6.97 -8.17 -4.30
N TYR A 137 -7.21 -9.18 -3.46
CA TYR A 137 -6.60 -10.49 -3.73
C TYR A 137 -7.19 -11.10 -5.01
N GLU A 138 -8.49 -10.95 -5.26
CA GLU A 138 -9.12 -11.47 -6.48
C GLU A 138 -8.57 -10.78 -7.74
N GLU A 139 -8.38 -9.47 -7.68
CA GLU A 139 -7.76 -8.72 -8.77
C GLU A 139 -6.31 -9.13 -9.00
N LEU A 140 -5.51 -9.25 -7.92
CA LEU A 140 -4.13 -9.75 -7.99
C LEU A 140 -4.12 -11.10 -8.71
N ILE A 141 -4.92 -12.06 -8.24
CA ILE A 141 -5.05 -13.40 -8.85
C ILE A 141 -5.39 -13.33 -10.33
N ASN A 142 -6.35 -12.48 -10.71
CA ASN A 142 -6.79 -12.37 -12.09
C ASN A 142 -5.70 -11.81 -12.99
N MET A 143 -4.93 -10.81 -12.54
CA MET A 143 -3.79 -10.29 -13.31
C MET A 143 -2.72 -11.36 -13.46
N VAL A 144 -2.33 -11.94 -12.32
CA VAL A 144 -1.36 -13.02 -12.15
C VAL A 144 -1.72 -14.16 -13.11
N LYS A 145 -2.94 -14.71 -13.10
CA LYS A 145 -3.33 -15.90 -13.90
C LYS A 145 -3.29 -15.68 -15.41
N ASN A 146 -3.45 -14.43 -15.84
CA ASN A 146 -3.46 -14.06 -17.25
C ASN A 146 -2.08 -13.59 -17.74
N PHE A 147 -1.09 -13.52 -16.85
CA PHE A 147 0.26 -13.07 -17.17
C PHE A 147 1.13 -14.25 -17.63
N ILE A 148 1.86 -14.06 -18.74
CA ILE A 148 2.89 -15.01 -19.17
C ILE A 148 4.14 -14.67 -18.39
N ILE A 149 4.59 -15.60 -17.57
CA ILE A 149 5.72 -15.38 -16.67
C ILE A 149 6.94 -16.16 -17.18
N PRO A 150 8.15 -15.57 -17.17
CA PRO A 150 9.38 -16.28 -17.47
C PRO A 150 9.56 -17.53 -16.58
N ASP A 151 10.18 -18.58 -17.13
CA ASP A 151 10.35 -19.87 -16.44
C ASP A 151 11.11 -19.76 -15.13
N GLU A 152 11.96 -18.74 -15.01
CA GLU A 152 12.75 -18.37 -13.85
C GLU A 152 11.86 -18.02 -12.64
N PHE A 153 10.68 -17.43 -12.87
CA PHE A 153 9.74 -17.05 -11.81
C PHE A 153 8.64 -18.09 -11.54
N LYS A 154 8.67 -19.25 -12.22
CA LYS A 154 7.61 -20.28 -12.10
C LYS A 154 7.38 -20.79 -10.67
N TYR A 155 8.41 -20.74 -9.82
CA TYR A 155 8.31 -21.18 -8.43
C TYR A 155 7.61 -20.13 -7.56
N CYS A 156 8.03 -18.86 -7.67
CA CYS A 156 7.31 -17.71 -7.09
C CYS A 156 5.83 -17.76 -7.51
N TRP A 157 5.59 -17.90 -8.82
CA TRP A 157 4.26 -18.06 -9.39
C TRP A 157 3.46 -19.19 -8.73
N LYS A 158 4.06 -20.38 -8.62
CA LYS A 158 3.41 -21.55 -8.03
C LYS A 158 3.11 -21.35 -6.55
N ASP A 159 3.98 -20.69 -5.82
CA ASP A 159 3.79 -20.44 -4.39
C ASP A 159 2.72 -19.37 -4.15
N LEU A 160 2.63 -18.35 -5.01
CA LEU A 160 1.50 -17.41 -5.04
C LEU A 160 0.17 -18.14 -5.29
N LEU A 161 0.14 -19.06 -6.27
CA LEU A 161 -1.06 -19.87 -6.52
C LEU A 161 -1.45 -20.76 -5.33
N LYS A 162 -0.48 -21.37 -4.64
CA LYS A 162 -0.78 -22.17 -3.42
C LYS A 162 -1.29 -21.30 -2.28
N LEU A 163 -0.73 -20.11 -2.10
CA LEU A 163 -1.20 -19.16 -1.09
C LEU A 163 -2.67 -18.82 -1.36
N VAL A 164 -3.00 -18.58 -2.62
CA VAL A 164 -4.37 -18.34 -3.09
C VAL A 164 -5.29 -19.52 -2.78
N GLU A 165 -4.91 -20.75 -3.15
CA GLU A 165 -5.70 -21.95 -2.84
C GLU A 165 -5.92 -22.11 -1.31
N ARG A 166 -4.92 -21.76 -0.51
CA ARG A 166 -5.03 -21.77 0.96
C ARG A 166 -6.04 -20.73 1.45
N ILE A 167 -5.98 -19.51 0.93
CA ILE A 167 -6.90 -18.42 1.29
C ILE A 167 -8.34 -18.76 0.92
N GLU A 168 -8.58 -19.33 -0.27
CA GLU A 168 -9.91 -19.77 -0.71
C GLU A 168 -10.53 -20.82 0.21
N SER A 169 -9.70 -21.58 0.96
CA SER A 169 -10.17 -22.58 1.91
C SER A 169 -10.65 -22.00 3.25
N TYR A 170 -10.40 -20.71 3.53
CA TYR A 170 -10.77 -20.09 4.80
C TYR A 170 -12.28 -19.85 4.89
N THR A 171 -12.89 -20.47 5.90
CA THR A 171 -14.36 -20.43 6.11
C THR A 171 -14.77 -19.50 7.25
N LYS A 172 -13.86 -19.18 8.18
CA LYS A 172 -14.15 -18.33 9.34
C LYS A 172 -13.71 -16.89 9.09
N LYS A 173 -14.37 -15.96 9.78
CA LYS A 173 -14.09 -14.52 9.68
C LYS A 173 -12.70 -14.19 10.22
N GLU A 174 -12.30 -14.83 11.31
CA GLU A 174 -11.01 -14.61 11.96
C GLU A 174 -9.86 -14.98 11.01
N ASP A 175 -9.98 -16.14 10.34
CA ASP A 175 -9.00 -16.59 9.35
C ASP A 175 -8.86 -15.61 8.17
N LYS A 176 -9.95 -14.91 7.82
CA LYS A 176 -9.97 -13.90 6.75
C LYS A 176 -9.32 -12.57 7.13
N LEU A 177 -9.26 -12.22 8.41
CA LEU A 177 -8.58 -10.99 8.86
C LEU A 177 -7.06 -11.08 8.66
N ASP A 178 -6.50 -12.28 8.73
CA ASP A 178 -5.06 -12.50 8.59
C ASP A 178 -4.61 -12.62 7.12
N VAL A 179 -5.55 -12.65 6.17
CA VAL A 179 -5.25 -12.87 4.74
C VAL A 179 -4.40 -11.73 4.17
N ALA A 180 -4.76 -10.48 4.42
CA ALA A 180 -4.00 -9.33 3.91
C ALA A 180 -2.55 -9.36 4.42
N TYR A 181 -2.34 -9.72 5.69
CA TYR A 181 -1.01 -9.82 6.29
C TYR A 181 -0.18 -10.95 5.68
N GLN A 182 -0.80 -12.12 5.44
CA GLN A 182 -0.12 -13.24 4.77
C GLN A 182 0.23 -12.91 3.32
N ILE A 183 -0.62 -12.16 2.61
CA ILE A 183 -0.34 -11.70 1.25
C ILE A 183 0.79 -10.68 1.26
N LEU A 184 0.74 -9.68 2.14
CA LEU A 184 1.80 -8.69 2.29
C LEU A 184 3.15 -9.37 2.57
N GLU A 185 3.20 -10.25 3.58
CA GLU A 185 4.41 -11.01 3.91
C GLU A 185 4.94 -11.82 2.72
N PHE A 186 4.05 -12.47 1.96
CA PHE A 186 4.46 -13.21 0.76
C PHE A 186 5.04 -12.27 -0.31
N LEU A 187 4.37 -11.15 -0.59
CA LEU A 187 4.78 -10.20 -1.62
C LEU A 187 6.12 -9.55 -1.28
N THR A 188 6.29 -9.04 -0.05
CA THR A 188 7.55 -8.45 0.42
C THR A 188 8.71 -9.44 0.32
N ASN A 189 8.55 -10.66 0.86
CA ASN A 189 9.60 -11.68 0.76
C ASN A 189 9.92 -12.09 -0.69
N THR A 190 8.92 -12.02 -1.58
CA THR A 190 9.10 -12.36 -2.99
C THR A 190 9.88 -11.26 -3.72
N ILE A 191 9.53 -9.99 -3.47
CA ILE A 191 10.16 -8.82 -4.07
C ILE A 191 11.61 -8.70 -3.59
N ASP A 192 11.85 -8.78 -2.27
CA ASP A 192 13.20 -8.81 -1.70
C ASP A 192 14.04 -9.96 -2.27
N GLY A 193 13.39 -11.11 -2.48
CA GLY A 193 14.04 -12.26 -3.12
C GLY A 193 14.49 -11.98 -4.57
N PHE A 194 13.85 -11.06 -5.29
CA PHE A 194 14.29 -10.68 -6.64
C PHE A 194 15.50 -9.76 -6.63
N ASP A 195 15.66 -8.90 -5.62
CA ASP A 195 16.86 -8.07 -5.47
C ASP A 195 18.13 -8.92 -5.29
N ASP A 196 18.00 -10.07 -4.62
CA ASP A 196 19.10 -11.00 -4.34
C ASP A 196 19.39 -11.99 -5.49
N LEU A 197 18.55 -12.07 -6.52
CA LEU A 197 18.67 -13.05 -7.58
C LEU A 197 19.44 -12.51 -8.79
N GLU A 198 20.60 -13.11 -9.08
CA GLU A 198 21.24 -13.01 -10.40
C GLU A 198 20.44 -13.85 -11.41
N ILE A 199 19.49 -13.22 -12.10
CA ILE A 199 18.69 -13.85 -13.15
C ILE A 199 19.22 -13.41 -14.53
N ASP A 200 19.76 -14.35 -15.29
CA ASP A 200 20.10 -14.15 -16.70
C ASP A 200 18.84 -14.36 -17.56
N LEU A 201 18.09 -13.27 -17.79
CA LEU A 201 16.89 -13.29 -18.61
C LEU A 201 17.22 -12.97 -20.08
N PRO A 202 16.65 -13.70 -21.06
CA PRO A 202 16.70 -13.28 -22.46
C PRO A 202 16.06 -11.90 -22.64
N ASP A 203 16.62 -11.04 -23.51
CA ASP A 203 16.11 -9.68 -23.79
C ASP A 203 14.58 -9.62 -24.02
N GLN A 204 14.03 -10.61 -24.73
CA GLN A 204 12.60 -10.74 -25.04
C GLN A 204 11.71 -11.04 -23.82
N MET A 205 12.28 -11.42 -22.68
CA MET A 205 11.60 -11.74 -21.43
C MET A 205 11.76 -10.65 -20.36
N ILE A 206 12.71 -9.72 -20.53
CA ILE A 206 12.97 -8.63 -19.59
C ILE A 206 11.71 -7.77 -19.38
N GLU A 207 11.08 -7.33 -20.46
CA GLU A 207 9.86 -6.51 -20.39
C GLU A 207 8.73 -7.22 -19.62
N SER A 208 8.54 -8.51 -19.88
CA SER A 208 7.55 -9.33 -19.20
C SER A 208 7.87 -9.52 -17.71
N ALA A 209 9.13 -9.76 -17.37
CA ALA A 209 9.59 -9.87 -15.98
C ALA A 209 9.36 -8.56 -15.20
N ASN A 210 9.74 -7.42 -15.79
CA ASN A 210 9.57 -6.11 -15.19
C ASN A 210 8.09 -5.77 -14.95
N LYS A 211 7.23 -6.10 -15.92
CA LYS A 211 5.77 -5.97 -15.77
C LYS A 211 5.21 -6.87 -14.67
N PHE A 212 5.70 -8.11 -14.55
CA PHE A 212 5.30 -9.00 -13.46
C PHE A 212 5.69 -8.44 -12.09
N ILE A 213 6.94 -7.98 -11.92
CA ILE A 213 7.40 -7.39 -10.66
C ILE A 213 6.63 -6.11 -10.33
N CYS A 214 6.38 -5.24 -11.32
CA CYS A 214 5.57 -4.04 -11.14
C CYS A 214 4.17 -4.37 -10.60
N ILE A 215 3.52 -5.43 -11.09
CA ILE A 215 2.24 -5.92 -10.56
C ILE A 215 2.38 -6.33 -9.09
N LEU A 216 3.44 -7.06 -8.73
CA LEU A 216 3.64 -7.49 -7.34
C LEU A 216 3.85 -6.30 -6.39
N ILE A 217 4.70 -5.34 -6.77
CA ILE A 217 4.97 -4.12 -6.00
C ILE A 217 3.69 -3.30 -5.83
N LYS A 218 2.90 -3.12 -6.90
CA LYS A 218 1.62 -2.43 -6.84
C LYS A 218 0.69 -3.04 -5.80
N TYR A 219 0.58 -4.36 -5.77
CA TYR A 219 -0.27 -5.05 -4.80
C TYR A 219 0.30 -5.07 -3.40
N GLU A 220 1.62 -5.17 -3.25
CA GLU A 220 2.30 -5.02 -1.96
C GLU A 220 1.92 -3.68 -1.32
N ILE A 221 2.06 -2.58 -2.08
CA ILE A 221 1.68 -1.24 -1.65
C ILE A 221 0.19 -1.16 -1.28
N ILE A 222 -0.70 -1.74 -2.09
CA ILE A 222 -2.15 -1.74 -1.81
C ILE A 222 -2.44 -2.45 -0.48
N PHE A 223 -1.88 -3.64 -0.26
CA PHE A 223 -2.09 -4.38 0.99
C PHE A 223 -1.47 -3.67 2.19
N ASP A 224 -0.27 -3.13 2.07
CA ASP A 224 0.39 -2.32 3.10
C ASP A 224 -0.47 -1.11 3.51
N ARG A 225 -0.91 -0.31 2.53
CA ARG A 225 -1.78 0.86 2.80
C ARG A 225 -3.12 0.47 3.39
N LEU A 226 -3.71 -0.65 2.95
CA LEU A 226 -4.98 -1.15 3.49
C LEU A 226 -4.83 -1.59 4.96
N ILE A 227 -3.77 -2.33 5.29
CA ILE A 227 -3.44 -2.73 6.66
C ILE A 227 -3.23 -1.50 7.54
N LEU A 228 -2.37 -0.58 7.11
CA LEU A 228 -2.06 0.62 7.89
C LEU A 228 -3.28 1.51 8.10
N LEU A 229 -4.15 1.69 7.08
CA LEU A 229 -5.38 2.46 7.22
C LEU A 229 -6.32 1.81 8.25
N LYS A 230 -6.51 0.49 8.17
CA LYS A 230 -7.34 -0.25 9.12
C LYS A 230 -6.78 -0.11 10.54
N GLU A 231 -5.49 -0.35 10.73
CA GLU A 231 -4.85 -0.24 12.04
C GLU A 231 -4.84 1.19 12.58
N HIS A 232 -4.69 2.20 11.72
CA HIS A 232 -4.82 3.61 12.09
C HIS A 232 -6.21 3.95 12.62
N LEU A 233 -7.27 3.50 11.93
CA LEU A 233 -8.64 3.72 12.40
C LEU A 233 -8.91 2.99 13.73
N GLU A 234 -8.40 1.76 13.91
CA GLU A 234 -8.46 1.03 15.18
C GLU A 234 -7.71 1.78 16.29
N TYR A 235 -6.48 2.25 16.02
CA TYR A 235 -5.66 3.00 16.95
C TYR A 235 -6.37 4.28 17.43
N GLN A 236 -6.88 5.09 16.50
CA GLN A 236 -7.59 6.32 16.83
C GLN A 236 -8.85 6.04 17.67
N TYR A 237 -9.49 4.90 17.46
CA TYR A 237 -10.60 4.45 18.27
C TYR A 237 -10.17 4.11 19.70
N VAL A 238 -9.09 3.34 19.86
CA VAL A 238 -8.49 2.98 21.16
C VAL A 238 -8.13 4.24 21.94
N GLU A 239 -7.45 5.20 21.31
CA GLU A 239 -7.08 6.48 21.90
C GLU A 239 -8.30 7.29 22.36
N THR A 240 -9.25 7.52 21.44
CA THR A 240 -10.40 8.39 21.70
C THR A 240 -11.31 7.82 22.79
N LYS A 241 -11.35 6.49 22.92
CA LYS A 241 -12.18 5.79 23.90
C LYS A 241 -11.44 5.40 25.17
N LYS A 242 -10.12 5.64 25.24
CA LYS A 242 -9.26 5.22 26.36
C LYS A 242 -9.36 3.72 26.61
N LEU A 243 -9.37 2.93 25.53
CA LEU A 243 -9.33 1.48 25.61
C LEU A 243 -7.91 1.02 25.98
N PRO A 244 -7.74 -0.25 26.42
CA PRO A 244 -6.43 -0.76 26.80
C PRO A 244 -5.40 -0.72 25.65
N GLU A 245 -4.18 -0.29 25.96
CA GLU A 245 -3.05 -0.16 25.01
C GLU A 245 -2.65 -1.48 24.34
N ASN A 246 -2.94 -2.62 24.95
CA ASN A 246 -2.66 -3.94 24.36
C ASN A 246 -3.52 -4.26 23.12
N LEU A 247 -4.40 -3.35 22.71
CA LEU A 247 -5.15 -3.40 21.45
C LEU A 247 -4.40 -2.72 20.29
N TYR A 248 -3.30 -2.01 20.55
CA TYR A 248 -2.48 -1.44 19.47
C TYR A 248 -1.87 -2.55 18.63
N ARG A 249 -1.80 -2.29 17.32
CA ARG A 249 -1.26 -3.20 16.33
C ARG A 249 0.17 -2.79 15.97
N ALA A 250 1.00 -3.76 15.61
CA ALA A 250 2.44 -3.53 15.44
C ALA A 250 2.73 -2.53 14.30
N ASN A 251 2.11 -2.69 13.12
CA ASN A 251 2.45 -1.89 11.95
C ASN A 251 2.14 -0.40 12.16
N ILE A 252 0.99 -0.07 12.77
CA ILE A 252 0.68 1.32 13.09
C ILE A 252 1.59 1.91 14.18
N MET A 253 2.02 1.09 15.14
CA MET A 253 2.96 1.54 16.17
C MET A 253 4.33 1.85 15.57
N ASP A 254 4.83 1.00 14.66
CA ASP A 254 6.10 1.20 13.98
C ASP A 254 6.05 2.47 13.11
N ARG A 255 4.94 2.70 12.38
CA ARG A 255 4.70 3.93 11.62
C ARG A 255 4.76 5.18 12.49
N TYR A 256 4.13 5.18 13.68
CA TYR A 256 4.21 6.34 14.57
C TYR A 256 5.58 6.52 15.20
N GLN A 257 6.32 5.44 15.45
CA GLN A 257 7.72 5.53 15.86
C GLN A 257 8.57 6.19 14.79
N GLU A 258 8.43 5.80 13.52
CA GLU A 258 9.10 6.41 12.37
C GLU A 258 8.82 7.92 12.31
N ILE A 259 7.54 8.32 12.39
CA ILE A 259 7.15 9.74 12.39
C ILE A 259 7.80 10.50 13.55
N ASN A 260 7.86 9.90 14.74
CA ASN A 260 8.51 10.53 15.90
C ASN A 260 10.02 10.63 15.71
N THR A 261 10.66 9.67 15.06
CA THR A 261 12.08 9.73 14.70
C THR A 261 12.34 10.87 13.74
N PHE A 262 11.54 11.03 12.67
CA PHE A 262 11.68 12.17 11.75
C PHE A 262 11.47 13.52 12.45
N LYS A 263 10.52 13.62 13.38
CA LYS A 263 10.33 14.84 14.17
C LYS A 263 11.55 15.15 15.02
N ALA A 264 12.10 14.17 15.72
CA ALA A 264 13.29 14.37 16.56
C ALA A 264 14.49 14.84 15.74
N ILE A 265 14.74 14.23 14.57
CA ILE A 265 15.82 14.62 13.67
C ILE A 265 15.65 16.07 13.20
N ASN A 266 14.45 16.44 12.75
CA ASN A 266 14.18 17.78 12.23
C ASN A 266 14.12 18.87 13.32
N GLU A 267 13.75 18.51 14.55
CA GLU A 267 13.77 19.42 15.70
C GLU A 267 15.19 19.66 16.22
N GLU A 268 16.11 18.71 16.06
CA GLU A 268 17.54 18.89 16.40
C GLU A 268 18.30 19.80 15.41
N GLU A 269 17.73 20.10 14.24
CA GLU A 269 18.31 21.01 13.25
C GLU A 269 18.02 22.51 13.50
N PHE A 270 17.30 22.87 14.58
CA PHE A 270 16.95 24.25 14.95
C PHE A 270 17.53 24.72 16.31
#